data_AF-A0A5P9BH78-F1
#
_entry.id   AF-A0A5P9BH78-F1
#
_cell.length_a   1.000
_cell.length_b   1.000
_cell.length_c   1.000
_cell.angle_alpha   90.00
_cell.angle_beta   90.00
_cell.angle_gamma   90.00
#
_symmetry.space_group_name_H-M   'P 1'
#
loop_
_entity.id
_entity.type
_entity.pdbx_description
1 polymer ?
#
loop_
_entity_poly.entity_id
_entity_poly.type
_entity_poly.pdbx_seq_one_letter_code
_entity_poly.pdbx_strand_id
1 'polypeptide(L)'
;MNPFELNRVCVGVNNLFCPAAIADNTIKVKDDDFNLDLYLGPNLKPTGIERRLPERPMAINSTQHIKRVSSQKGCFTVHGYSPLGIDKYFENSDHFQMIKIHVKSKENRLKMVNTLASLGIDEEFIYQDLDSLCDKIKRTNGIYL
;
A
#
# COMPACT_ATOMS: atom_id res chain seq x y z
N MET A 1 -0.61 -6.53 7.71
CA MET A 1 -0.46 -5.18 8.30
C MET A 1 -1.83 -4.52 8.35
N ASN A 2 -2.25 -4.02 9.51
CA ASN A 2 -3.49 -3.25 9.62
C ASN A 2 -3.22 -1.78 9.22
N PRO A 3 -3.90 -1.21 8.20
CA PRO A 3 -3.63 0.15 7.73
C PRO A 3 -4.10 1.23 8.71
N PHE A 4 -5.12 0.95 9.54
CA PHE A 4 -5.56 1.87 10.58
C PHE A 4 -4.49 2.03 11.67
N GLU A 5 -3.84 0.92 12.00
CA GLU A 5 -2.75 0.88 12.96
C GLU A 5 -1.51 1.63 12.47
N LEU A 6 -1.22 1.58 11.17
CA LEU A 6 -0.17 2.41 10.57
C LEU A 6 -0.42 3.89 10.85
N ASN A 7 -1.66 4.36 10.62
CA ASN A 7 -2.00 5.75 10.88
C ASN A 7 -2.00 6.09 12.37
N ARG A 8 -2.41 5.16 13.24
CA ARG A 8 -2.32 5.36 14.69
C ARG A 8 -0.88 5.60 15.13
N VAL A 9 0.07 4.79 14.66
CA VAL A 9 1.49 4.88 15.06
C VAL A 9 2.21 6.06 14.39
N CYS A 10 1.95 6.30 13.11
CA CYS A 10 2.67 7.29 12.33
C CYS A 10 2.08 8.70 12.45
N VAL A 11 0.75 8.79 12.44
CA VAL A 11 -0.01 10.04 12.32
C VAL A 11 -0.73 10.41 13.63
N GLY A 12 -0.95 9.43 14.51
CA GLY A 12 -1.68 9.61 15.78
C GLY A 12 -3.19 9.38 15.68
N VAL A 13 -3.70 8.93 14.52
CA VAL A 13 -5.13 8.78 14.26
C VAL A 13 -5.46 7.37 13.78
N ASN A 14 -6.47 6.75 14.37
CA ASN A 14 -6.92 5.40 13.99
C ASN A 14 -7.99 5.46 12.89
N ASN A 15 -7.69 6.14 11.78
CA ASN A 15 -8.62 6.33 10.66
C ASN A 15 -7.88 6.27 9.33
N LEU A 16 -8.58 5.93 8.23
CA LEU A 16 -8.05 6.01 6.88
C LEU A 16 -8.50 7.29 6.19
N PHE A 17 -7.57 7.94 5.52
CA PHE A 17 -7.87 9.12 4.73
C PHE A 17 -8.23 8.72 3.32
N CYS A 18 -9.31 9.26 2.78
CA CYS A 18 -9.66 9.11 1.37
C CYS A 18 -9.58 10.48 0.71
N PRO A 19 -8.46 10.85 0.06
CA PRO A 19 -8.26 12.18 -0.51
C PRO A 19 -9.38 12.64 -1.46
N ALA A 20 -10.02 11.71 -2.15
CA ALA A 20 -11.10 12.03 -3.08
C ALA A 20 -12.50 12.12 -2.42
N ALA A 21 -12.62 11.83 -1.12
CA ALA A 21 -13.89 11.90 -0.38
C ALA A 21 -13.85 12.90 0.80
N ILE A 22 -12.68 13.37 1.21
CA ILE A 22 -12.54 14.40 2.24
C ILE A 22 -12.82 15.79 1.65
N ALA A 23 -13.60 16.59 2.38
CA ALA A 23 -13.96 17.94 1.96
C ALA A 23 -12.81 18.95 2.18
N ASP A 24 -11.91 18.65 3.13
CA ASP A 24 -10.71 19.41 3.42
C ASP A 24 -9.50 18.46 3.33
N ASN A 25 -8.52 18.82 2.51
CA ASN A 25 -7.27 18.06 2.35
C ASN A 25 -6.28 18.32 3.50
N THR A 26 -6.63 19.21 4.44
CA THR A 26 -5.90 19.45 5.67
C THR A 26 -6.35 18.49 6.76
N ILE A 27 -5.40 17.72 7.28
CA ILE A 27 -5.62 16.72 8.33
C ILE A 27 -4.73 17.03 9.53
N LYS A 28 -5.19 16.67 10.73
CA LYS A 28 -4.38 16.80 11.95
C LYS A 28 -3.45 15.60 12.11
N VAL A 29 -2.16 15.87 12.21
CA VAL A 29 -1.09 14.90 12.41
C VAL A 29 -0.35 15.27 13.69
N LYS A 30 -0.57 14.52 14.78
CA LYS A 30 0.05 14.80 16.09
C LYS A 30 0.03 16.28 16.50
N ASP A 31 -1.15 16.89 16.40
CA ASP A 31 -1.44 18.29 16.73
C ASP A 31 -0.99 19.36 15.70
N ASP A 32 -0.33 18.97 14.62
CA ASP A 32 -0.03 19.85 13.48
C ASP A 32 -1.00 19.66 12.32
N ASP A 33 -1.36 20.76 11.66
CA ASP A 33 -2.16 20.72 10.43
C ASP A 33 -1.27 20.32 9.22
N PHE A 34 -1.67 19.29 8.49
CA PHE A 34 -0.94 18.79 7.33
C PHE A 34 -1.85 18.76 6.10
N ASN A 35 -1.43 19.40 5.01
CA ASN A 35 -2.16 19.37 3.76
C ASN A 35 -1.67 18.23 2.86
N LEU A 36 -2.57 17.30 2.52
CA LEU A 36 -2.31 16.17 1.63
C LEU A 36 -1.87 16.56 0.22
N ASP A 37 -2.18 17.77 -0.24
CA ASP A 37 -1.78 18.28 -1.56
C ASP A 37 -0.25 18.42 -1.70
N LEU A 38 0.49 18.38 -0.59
CA LEU A 38 1.96 18.31 -0.59
C LEU A 38 2.50 17.05 -1.30
N TYR A 39 1.69 16.01 -1.42
CA TYR A 39 2.00 14.78 -2.16
C TYR A 39 1.85 14.91 -3.68
N LEU A 40 1.23 15.98 -4.17
CA LEU A 40 0.99 16.17 -5.60
C LEU A 40 2.29 16.55 -6.34
N GLY A 41 2.30 16.37 -7.66
CA GLY A 41 3.46 16.73 -8.50
C GLY A 41 3.69 18.25 -8.57
N PRO A 42 4.85 18.73 -9.06
CA PRO A 42 5.22 20.15 -9.04
C PRO A 42 4.17 21.11 -9.61
N ASN A 43 3.43 20.69 -10.65
CA ASN A 43 2.40 21.51 -11.32
C ASN A 43 1.06 21.55 -10.56
N LEU A 44 0.89 20.72 -9.54
CA LEU A 44 -0.34 20.57 -8.76
C LEU A 44 -0.12 20.93 -7.28
N LYS A 45 1.13 21.17 -6.86
CA LYS A 45 1.42 21.63 -5.50
C LYS A 45 0.92 23.07 -5.33
N PRO A 46 0.19 23.36 -4.24
CA PRO A 46 -0.22 24.74 -3.95
C PRO A 46 1.01 25.64 -3.78
N THR A 47 0.99 26.80 -4.42
CA THR A 47 2.01 27.83 -4.25
C THR A 47 1.96 28.40 -2.83
N GLY A 48 3.12 28.55 -2.19
CA GLY A 48 3.24 29.14 -0.85
C GLY A 48 3.22 28.15 0.33
N ILE A 49 3.15 26.84 0.07
CA ILE A 49 3.34 25.83 1.13
C ILE A 49 4.83 25.45 1.20
N GLU A 50 5.56 26.02 2.17
CA GLU A 50 6.97 25.70 2.43
C GLU A 50 7.17 24.42 3.27
N ARG A 51 6.08 23.79 3.73
CA ARG A 51 6.15 22.61 4.60
C ARG A 51 6.66 21.39 3.84
N ARG A 52 7.58 20.66 4.48
CA ARG A 52 8.07 19.35 4.01
C ARG A 52 6.97 18.30 4.19
N LEU A 53 7.05 17.22 3.41
CA LEU A 53 6.28 16.00 3.63
C LEU A 53 6.37 15.57 5.10
N PRO A 54 5.40 14.80 5.63
CA PRO A 54 5.51 14.29 6.98
C PRO A 54 6.72 13.36 7.06
N GLU A 55 7.28 13.19 8.25
CA GLU A 55 8.41 12.27 8.44
C GLU A 55 8.00 10.83 8.18
N ARG A 56 6.86 10.43 8.77
CA ARG A 56 6.39 9.05 8.81
C ARG A 56 5.40 8.76 7.69
N PRO A 57 5.31 7.50 7.24
CA PRO A 57 4.33 7.10 6.22
C PRO A 57 2.89 7.13 6.75
N MET A 58 1.92 7.07 5.84
CA MET A 58 0.50 7.06 6.13
C MET A 58 -0.25 6.12 5.18
N ALA A 59 -1.24 5.39 5.71
CA ALA A 59 -2.20 4.66 4.92
C ALA A 59 -3.34 5.57 4.43
N ILE A 60 -3.64 5.48 3.14
CA ILE A 60 -4.79 6.14 2.51
C ILE A 60 -5.65 5.10 1.78
N ASN A 61 -6.89 5.48 1.53
CA ASN A 61 -7.81 4.74 0.69
C ASN A 61 -8.08 5.52 -0.59
N SER A 62 -8.20 4.84 -1.72
CA SER A 62 -8.62 5.46 -2.98
C SER A 62 -10.13 5.33 -3.17
N THR A 63 -10.73 6.21 -3.95
CA THR A 63 -12.16 6.16 -4.24
C THR A 63 -12.53 4.93 -5.08
N GLN A 64 -13.58 4.23 -4.67
CA GLN A 64 -14.10 3.03 -5.33
C GLN A 64 -14.86 3.31 -6.64
N HIS A 65 -14.95 4.56 -7.08
CA HIS A 65 -15.74 4.95 -8.27
C HIS A 65 -15.15 4.45 -9.59
N ILE A 66 -13.88 4.05 -9.61
CA ILE A 66 -13.27 3.36 -10.74
C ILE A 66 -13.38 1.86 -10.47
N LYS A 67 -14.07 1.09 -11.33
CA LYS A 67 -14.18 -0.38 -11.20
C LYS A 67 -12.81 -1.07 -11.02
N ARG A 68 -11.77 -0.52 -11.67
CA ARG A 68 -10.38 -0.95 -11.51
C ARG A 68 -9.87 -0.78 -10.08
N VAL A 69 -10.28 0.28 -9.38
CA VAL A 69 -9.92 0.56 -7.99
C VAL A 69 -10.83 -0.19 -7.00
N SER A 70 -12.10 -0.44 -7.33
CA SER A 70 -12.95 -1.29 -6.47
C SER A 70 -12.55 -2.77 -6.52
N SER A 71 -11.95 -3.24 -7.61
CA SER A 71 -11.26 -4.54 -7.64
C SER A 71 -9.95 -4.54 -6.84
N GLN A 72 -9.34 -3.37 -6.63
CA GLN A 72 -8.19 -3.19 -5.74
C GLN A 72 -8.70 -3.13 -4.30
N LYS A 73 -8.84 -4.30 -3.66
CA LYS A 73 -9.24 -4.40 -2.24
C LYS A 73 -8.19 -3.88 -1.24
N GLY A 74 -7.28 -2.99 -1.67
CA GLY A 74 -6.10 -2.56 -0.92
C GLY A 74 -6.20 -1.12 -0.41
N CYS A 75 -5.52 -0.86 0.71
CA CYS A 75 -5.15 0.49 1.12
C CYS A 75 -3.76 0.81 0.56
N PHE A 76 -3.51 2.07 0.23
CA PHE A 76 -2.20 2.52 -0.26
C PHE A 76 -1.40 3.12 0.87
N THR A 77 -0.07 3.04 0.77
CA THR A 77 0.82 3.78 1.68
C THR A 77 1.44 4.94 0.92
N VAL A 78 1.31 6.14 1.46
CA VAL A 78 2.09 7.31 1.03
C VAL A 78 3.28 7.49 1.96
N HIS A 79 4.46 7.63 1.38
CA HIS A 79 5.71 7.70 2.14
C HIS A 79 6.00 9.12 2.61
N GLY A 80 6.44 9.26 3.85
CA GLY A 80 7.06 10.48 4.33
C GLY A 80 8.48 10.66 3.78
N TYR A 81 9.23 11.61 4.33
CA TYR A 81 10.65 11.78 3.97
C TYR A 81 11.59 10.78 4.68
N SER A 82 11.11 10.03 5.69
CA SER A 82 11.93 9.02 6.37
C SER A 82 12.26 7.84 5.44
N PRO A 83 13.52 7.38 5.40
CA PRO A 83 13.92 6.22 4.60
C PRO A 83 13.60 4.89 5.27
N LEU A 84 13.02 4.87 6.47
CA LEU A 84 12.73 3.64 7.20
C LEU A 84 11.64 2.81 6.53
N GLY A 85 11.85 1.49 6.49
CA GLY A 85 10.83 0.52 6.07
C GLY A 85 9.61 0.52 6.98
N ILE A 86 8.44 0.15 6.44
CA ILE A 86 7.18 0.19 7.19
C ILE A 86 7.23 -0.74 8.41
N ASP A 87 7.91 -1.89 8.29
CA ASP A 87 8.14 -2.85 9.36
C ASP A 87 8.77 -2.22 10.61
N LYS A 88 9.60 -1.18 10.44
CA LYS A 88 10.25 -0.47 11.55
C LYS A 88 9.29 0.29 12.45
N TYR A 89 8.13 0.68 11.93
CA TYR A 89 7.10 1.32 12.74
C TYR A 89 6.25 0.32 13.53
N PHE A 90 6.43 -0.98 13.29
CA PHE A 90 5.69 -2.06 13.94
C PHE A 90 6.58 -3.04 14.71
N GLU A 91 7.82 -2.66 15.05
CA GLU A 91 8.69 -3.51 15.87
C GLU A 91 7.97 -3.87 17.17
N ASN A 92 7.76 -5.18 17.40
CA ASN A 92 7.00 -5.76 18.52
C ASN A 92 5.47 -5.54 18.50
N SER A 93 4.86 -5.32 17.33
CA SER A 93 3.40 -5.19 17.20
C SER A 93 2.74 -6.44 16.62
N ASP A 94 1.65 -6.89 17.24
CA ASP A 94 0.77 -7.96 16.70
C ASP A 94 0.06 -7.55 15.38
N HIS A 95 0.11 -6.26 15.03
CA HIS A 95 -0.55 -5.70 13.85
C HIS A 95 0.28 -5.82 12.56
N PHE A 96 1.51 -6.32 12.67
CA PHE A 96 2.38 -6.63 11.54
C PHE A 96 2.91 -8.06 11.64
N GLN A 97 2.45 -8.91 10.70
CA GLN A 97 2.84 -10.30 10.64
C GLN A 97 3.51 -10.57 9.29
N MET A 98 4.66 -11.25 9.33
CA MET A 98 5.38 -11.70 8.16
C MET A 98 5.60 -13.21 8.27
N ILE A 99 5.09 -13.96 7.30
CA ILE A 99 5.33 -15.40 7.18
C ILE A 99 6.36 -15.60 6.07
N LYS A 100 7.55 -16.09 6.44
CA LYS A 100 8.59 -16.44 5.47
C LYS A 100 8.60 -17.95 5.24
N ILE A 101 8.15 -18.37 4.06
CA ILE A 101 8.11 -19.78 3.69
C ILE A 101 9.35 -20.14 2.87
N HIS A 102 10.14 -21.08 3.37
CA HIS A 102 11.35 -21.57 2.70
C HIS A 102 11.02 -22.84 1.89
N VAL A 103 10.94 -22.72 0.57
CA VAL A 103 10.65 -23.85 -0.33
C VAL A 103 11.88 -24.21 -1.17
N LYS A 104 12.44 -25.40 -0.94
CA LYS A 104 13.70 -25.83 -1.58
C LYS A 104 13.52 -26.34 -3.02
N SER A 105 12.42 -27.03 -3.34
CA SER A 105 12.22 -27.61 -4.67
C SER A 105 11.38 -26.70 -5.57
N LYS A 106 11.75 -26.63 -6.87
CA LYS A 106 11.00 -25.87 -7.88
C LYS A 106 9.55 -26.37 -7.99
N GLU A 107 9.34 -27.69 -7.90
CA GLU A 107 8.02 -28.32 -7.95
C GLU A 107 7.12 -27.89 -6.77
N ASN A 108 7.62 -27.96 -5.53
CA ASN A 108 6.84 -27.55 -4.37
C ASN A 108 6.56 -26.05 -4.38
N ARG A 109 7.51 -25.25 -4.90
CA ARG A 109 7.31 -23.81 -5.08
C ARG A 109 6.16 -23.56 -6.05
N LEU A 110 6.14 -24.25 -7.19
CA LEU A 110 5.08 -24.13 -8.17
C LEU A 110 3.72 -24.57 -7.62
N LYS A 111 3.67 -25.70 -6.90
CA LYS A 111 2.44 -26.15 -6.21
C LYS A 111 1.92 -25.09 -5.25
N MET A 112 2.80 -24.55 -4.39
CA MET A 112 2.42 -23.51 -3.43
C MET A 112 1.90 -22.24 -4.11
N VAL A 113 2.58 -21.75 -5.15
CA VAL A 113 2.14 -20.57 -5.91
C VAL A 113 0.76 -20.83 -6.53
N ASN A 114 0.53 -22.01 -7.11
CA ASN A 114 -0.79 -22.36 -7.67
C ASN A 114 -1.88 -22.45 -6.59
N THR A 115 -1.55 -22.96 -5.40
CA THR A 115 -2.49 -22.97 -4.27
C THR A 115 -2.83 -21.54 -3.83
N LEU A 116 -1.84 -20.66 -3.68
CA LEU A 116 -2.08 -19.25 -3.35
C LEU A 116 -2.95 -18.57 -4.42
N ALA A 117 -2.66 -18.82 -5.70
CA ALA A 117 -3.44 -18.28 -6.81
C ALA A 117 -4.90 -18.77 -6.79
N SER A 118 -5.16 -20.04 -6.43
CA SER A 118 -6.54 -20.55 -6.27
C SER A 118 -7.30 -19.89 -5.12
N LEU A 119 -6.58 -19.31 -4.15
CA LEU A 119 -7.14 -18.51 -3.05
C LEU A 119 -7.26 -17.01 -3.41
N GLY A 120 -6.93 -16.64 -4.65
CA GLY A 120 -6.96 -15.25 -5.13
C GLY A 120 -5.70 -14.44 -4.77
N ILE A 121 -4.63 -15.09 -4.31
CA ILE A 121 -3.33 -14.48 -4.06
C ILE A 121 -2.40 -14.86 -5.24
N ASP A 122 -2.46 -14.09 -6.31
CA ASP A 122 -1.66 -14.28 -7.52
C ASP A 122 -0.73 -13.09 -7.78
N GLU A 123 0.00 -13.13 -8.91
CA GLU A 123 0.96 -12.09 -9.28
C GLU A 123 0.31 -10.71 -9.38
N GLU A 124 -0.88 -10.62 -9.99
CA GLU A 124 -1.65 -9.38 -10.09
C GLU A 124 -2.18 -8.88 -8.75
N PHE A 125 -2.49 -9.79 -7.83
CA PHE A 125 -2.90 -9.42 -6.48
C PHE A 125 -1.78 -8.68 -5.73
N ILE A 126 -0.53 -9.11 -5.93
CA ILE A 126 0.65 -8.53 -5.26
C ILE A 126 1.14 -7.27 -6.00
N TYR A 127 1.26 -7.35 -7.33
CA TYR A 127 1.79 -6.31 -8.19
C TYR A 127 0.82 -6.06 -9.34
N GLN A 128 0.21 -4.88 -9.37
CA GLN A 128 -0.88 -4.58 -10.31
C GLN A 128 -0.36 -3.89 -11.58
N ASP A 129 0.77 -4.36 -12.09
CA ASP A 129 1.38 -3.90 -13.33
C ASP A 129 1.15 -4.89 -14.48
N LEU A 130 1.50 -4.43 -15.70
CA LEU A 130 1.31 -5.23 -16.91
C LEU A 130 2.20 -6.48 -16.92
N ASP A 131 3.39 -6.39 -16.34
CA ASP A 131 4.34 -7.50 -16.27
C ASP A 131 3.77 -8.65 -15.43
N SER A 132 3.15 -8.31 -14.30
CA SER A 132 2.51 -9.27 -13.39
C SER A 132 1.26 -9.91 -13.99
N LEU A 133 0.48 -9.15 -14.78
CA LEU A 133 -0.59 -9.72 -15.61
C LEU A 133 -0.03 -10.71 -16.64
N CYS A 134 1.06 -10.35 -17.32
CA CYS A 134 1.70 -11.22 -18.28
C CYS A 134 2.21 -12.51 -17.62
N ASP A 135 2.80 -12.42 -16.43
CA ASP A 135 3.29 -13.58 -15.68
C ASP A 135 2.16 -14.49 -15.21
N LYS A 136 1.03 -13.93 -14.78
CA LYS A 136 -0.20 -14.69 -14.52
C LYS A 136 -0.71 -15.43 -15.76
N ILE A 137 -0.74 -14.76 -16.92
CA ILE A 137 -1.16 -15.38 -18.19
C ILE A 137 -0.23 -16.53 -18.55
N LYS A 138 1.09 -16.31 -18.50
CA LYS A 138 2.11 -17.34 -18.74
C LYS A 138 1.90 -18.56 -17.84
N ARG A 139 1.74 -18.35 -16.53
CA ARG A 139 1.50 -19.41 -15.55
C ARG A 139 0.22 -20.19 -15.86
N THR A 140 -0.88 -19.49 -16.15
CA THR A 140 -2.19 -20.10 -16.44
C THR A 140 -2.15 -20.95 -17.70
N ASN A 141 -1.35 -20.55 -18.70
CA ASN A 141 -1.19 -21.26 -19.97
C ASN A 141 0.03 -22.21 -20.00
N GLY A 142 0.73 -22.40 -18.88
CA GLY A 142 1.89 -23.30 -18.80
C GLY A 142 3.12 -22.85 -19.60
N ILE A 143 3.23 -21.56 -19.93
CA ILE A 143 4.36 -20.98 -20.65
C ILE A 143 5.44 -20.61 -19.63
N TYR A 144 6.38 -21.51 -19.39
CA TYR A 144 7.54 -21.25 -18.51
C TYR A 144 8.75 -20.93 -19.40
N LEU A 145 9.12 -19.65 -19.51
CA LEU A 145 10.42 -19.23 -20.07
C LEU A 145 11.55 -19.51 -19.07
#